data_AF-A0A2M7YDF8-F1
#
_entry.id   AF-A0A2M7YDF8-F1
#
_cell.length_a   1.000
_cell.length_b   1.000
_cell.length_c   1.000
_cell.angle_alpha   90.00
_cell.angle_beta   90.00
_cell.angle_gamma   90.00
#
_symmetry.space_group_name_H-M   'P 1'
#
loop_
_entity.id
_entity.type
_entity.pdbx_description
1 polymer ?
#
loop_
_entity_poly.entity_id
_entity_poly.type
_entity_poly.pdbx_seq_one_letter_code
_entity_poly.pdbx_strand_id
1 'polypeptide(L)'
;MALARIAVALAGLVALALAITLLEAAPDLLREGGAGRVARFAALRAALLADELAAVAILSGAALTFATLAARSEMVALRAAGMSAARLMLRLAPLALALAGAGY
;
A
#
# COMPACT_ATOMS: atom_id res chain seq x y z
N MET A 1 11.21 5.68 -4.42
CA MET A 1 10.41 4.95 -5.43
C MET A 1 9.57 3.83 -4.81
N ALA A 2 10.16 2.94 -4.00
CA ALA A 2 9.43 1.87 -3.31
C ALA A 2 8.27 2.37 -2.44
N LEU A 3 8.52 3.39 -1.61
CA LEU A 3 7.48 4.00 -0.77
C LEU A 3 6.25 4.48 -1.58
N ALA A 4 6.48 5.11 -2.73
CA ALA A 4 5.39 5.57 -3.59
C ALA A 4 4.59 4.39 -4.18
N ARG A 5 5.25 3.28 -4.52
CA ARG A 5 4.58 2.06 -5.00
C ARG A 5 3.77 1.39 -3.90
N ILE A 6 4.28 1.36 -2.66
CA ILE A 6 3.55 0.89 -1.48
C ILE A 6 2.33 1.77 -1.22
N ALA A 7 2.50 3.10 -1.22
CA ALA A 7 1.40 4.04 -1.01
C ALA A 7 0.31 3.92 -2.09
N VAL A 8 0.68 3.77 -3.36
CA VAL A 8 -0.27 3.56 -4.46
C VAL A 8 -0.98 2.22 -4.33
N ALA A 9 -0.27 1.15 -3.97
CA ALA A 9 -0.87 -0.15 -3.73
C ALA A 9 -1.89 -0.09 -2.58
N LEU A 10 -1.52 0.56 -1.47
CA LEU A 10 -2.41 0.75 -0.33
C LEU A 10 -3.64 1.56 -0.71
N ALA A 11 -3.46 2.71 -1.36
CA ALA A 11 -4.55 3.56 -1.80
C ALA A 11 -5.51 2.83 -2.75
N GLY A 12 -4.98 2.01 -3.68
CA GLY A 12 -5.79 1.20 -4.58
C GLY A 12 -6.61 0.13 -3.85
N LEU A 13 -5.99 -0.60 -2.91
CA LEU A 13 -6.67 -1.63 -2.12
C LEU A 13 -7.74 -1.02 -1.19
N VAL A 14 -7.42 0.06 -0.49
CA VAL A 14 -8.36 0.79 0.37
C VAL A 14 -9.51 1.35 -0.45
N ALA A 15 -9.24 1.97 -1.60
CA ALA A 15 -10.29 2.52 -2.45
C ALA A 15 -11.25 1.44 -2.96
N LEU A 16 -10.72 0.29 -3.37
CA LEU A 16 -11.53 -0.84 -3.82
C LEU A 16 -12.39 -1.40 -2.69
N ALA A 17 -11.80 -1.67 -1.53
CA ALA A 17 -12.52 -2.20 -0.36
C ALA A 17 -13.57 -1.19 0.15
N LEU A 18 -13.24 0.10 0.13
CA LEU A 18 -14.15 1.17 0.53
C LEU A 18 -15.31 1.32 -0.44
N ALA A 19 -15.08 1.18 -1.75
CA ALA A 19 -16.14 1.20 -2.75
C ALA A 19 -17.14 0.06 -2.55
N ILE A 20 -16.65 -1.15 -2.28
CA ILE A 20 -17.50 -2.31 -1.96
C ILE A 20 -18.29 -2.03 -0.68
N THR A 21 -17.62 -1.58 0.38
CA THR A 21 -18.28 -1.29 1.67
C THR A 21 -19.34 -0.20 1.54
N LEU A 22 -19.08 0.85 0.76
CA LEU A 22 -20.04 1.92 0.52
C LEU A 22 -21.21 1.46 -0.35
N LEU A 23 -20.99 0.57 -1.31
CA LEU A 23 -22.08 0.01 -2.10
C LEU A 23 -23.12 -0.71 -1.23
N GLU A 24 -22.65 -1.38 -0.17
CA GLU A 24 -23.50 -2.08 0.80
C GLU A 24 -24.14 -1.12 1.81
N ALA A 25 -23.38 -0.19 2.39
CA ALA A 25 -23.84 0.64 3.51
C ALA A 25 -24.48 1.98 3.10
N ALA A 26 -24.24 2.48 1.89
CA ALA A 26 -24.73 3.78 1.45
C ALA A 26 -26.26 3.94 1.48
N PRO A 27 -27.08 2.94 1.09
CA PRO A 27 -28.54 3.08 1.09
C PRO A 27 -29.08 3.42 2.47
N ASP A 28 -28.62 2.73 3.50
CA ASP A 28 -29.08 2.94 4.88
C ASP A 28 -28.53 4.25 5.46
N LEU A 29 -27.24 4.54 5.23
CA LEU A 29 -26.59 5.76 5.69
C LEU A 29 -27.23 7.03 5.08
N LEU A 30 -27.59 6.98 3.80
CA LEU A 30 -28.24 8.08 3.10
C LEU A 30 -29.65 8.34 3.66
N ARG A 31 -30.40 7.29 3.99
CA ARG A 31 -31.77 7.40 4.53
C ARG A 31 -31.79 8.03 5.92
N GLU A 32 -30.81 7.70 6.75
CA GLU A 32 -30.82 8.17 8.15
C GLU A 32 -30.15 9.53 8.34
N GLY A 33 -29.13 9.89 7.54
CA GLY A 33 -28.37 11.12 7.79
C GLY A 33 -27.67 11.75 6.59
N GLY A 34 -28.02 11.35 5.38
CA GLY A 34 -27.57 11.99 4.15
C GLY A 34 -26.06 11.90 3.89
N ALA A 35 -25.59 12.71 2.94
CA ALA A 35 -24.22 12.64 2.41
C ALA A 35 -23.11 12.90 3.45
N GLY A 36 -23.37 13.72 4.47
CA GLY A 36 -22.39 14.01 5.51
C GLY A 36 -22.05 12.80 6.39
N ARG A 37 -23.05 11.96 6.70
CA ARG A 37 -22.83 10.72 7.44
C ARG A 37 -22.04 9.69 6.62
N VAL A 38 -22.34 9.59 5.33
CA VAL A 38 -21.60 8.73 4.40
C VAL A 38 -20.13 9.14 4.32
N ALA A 39 -19.83 10.44 4.17
CA ALA A 39 -18.46 10.93 4.11
C ALA A 39 -17.68 10.65 5.40
N ARG A 40 -18.30 10.88 6.57
CA ARG A 40 -17.68 10.58 7.87
C ARG A 40 -17.44 9.07 8.06
N PHE A 41 -18.42 8.25 7.69
CA PHE A 41 -18.28 6.79 7.72
C PHE A 41 -17.15 6.34 6.79
N ALA A 42 -17.09 6.86 5.57
CA ALA A 42 -16.07 6.54 4.59
C ALA A 42 -14.67 6.88 5.10
N ALA A 43 -14.48 8.07 5.70
CA ALA A 43 -13.18 8.49 6.23
C ALA A 43 -12.69 7.59 7.37
N LEU A 44 -13.56 7.26 8.33
CA LEU A 44 -13.23 6.37 9.44
C LEU A 44 -12.94 4.95 8.94
N ARG A 45 -13.75 4.45 8.00
CA ARG A 45 -13.58 3.12 7.42
C ARG A 45 -12.31 3.03 6.58
N ALA A 46 -11.96 4.08 5.84
CA ALA A 46 -10.73 4.15 5.06
C ALA A 46 -9.49 4.02 5.94
N ALA A 47 -9.45 4.68 7.11
CA ALA A 47 -8.34 4.57 8.05
C ALA A 47 -8.20 3.13 8.60
N LEU A 48 -9.33 2.48 8.93
CA LEU A 48 -9.33 1.11 9.41
C LEU A 48 -8.85 0.13 8.31
N LEU A 49 -9.37 0.27 7.09
CA LEU A 49 -8.95 -0.54 5.94
C LEU A 49 -7.47 -0.34 5.60
N ALA A 50 -6.94 0.88 5.79
CA ALA A 50 -5.52 1.15 5.56
C ALA A 50 -4.64 0.35 6.52
N ASP A 51 -5.07 0.19 7.78
CA ASP A 51 -4.36 -0.60 8.78
C ASP A 51 -4.44 -2.10 8.48
N GLU A 52 -5.65 -2.60 8.19
CA GLU A 52 -5.89 -4.01 7.85
C GLU A 52 -5.13 -4.45 6.59
N LEU A 53 -5.00 -3.56 5.60
CA LEU A 53 -4.42 -3.86 4.29
C LEU A 53 -2.94 -3.44 4.18
N ALA A 54 -2.35 -2.84 5.22
CA ALA A 54 -0.99 -2.31 5.20
C ALA A 54 0.05 -3.38 4.82
N ALA A 55 0.04 -4.53 5.48
CA ALA A 55 0.99 -5.61 5.22
C ALA A 55 0.93 -6.10 3.77
N VAL A 56 -0.28 -6.29 3.23
CA VAL A 56 -0.50 -6.72 1.85
C VAL A 56 -0.01 -5.64 0.86
N ALA A 57 -0.27 -4.37 1.15
CA ALA A 57 0.18 -3.26 0.32
C ALA A 57 1.71 -3.10 0.31
N ILE A 58 2.37 -3.30 1.46
CA ILE A 58 3.83 -3.27 1.59
C ILE A 58 4.46 -4.36 0.73
N LEU A 59 3.98 -5.60 0.84
CA LEU A 59 4.47 -6.73 0.05
C LEU A 59 4.24 -6.48 -1.45
N SER A 60 3.04 -6.06 -1.83
CA SER A 60 2.66 -5.80 -3.22
C SER A 60 3.49 -4.66 -3.82
N GLY A 61 3.64 -3.55 -3.11
CA GLY A 61 4.43 -2.39 -3.54
C GLY A 61 5.92 -2.70 -3.65
N ALA A 62 6.47 -3.49 -2.72
CA ALA A 62 7.84 -3.99 -2.80
C ALA A 62 8.03 -4.90 -4.02
N ALA A 63 7.13 -5.88 -4.21
CA ALA A 63 7.16 -6.78 -5.35
C ALA A 63 7.09 -6.03 -6.69
N LEU A 64 6.17 -5.06 -6.82
CA LEU A 64 6.07 -4.20 -8.00
C LEU A 64 7.34 -3.38 -8.24
N THR A 65 7.99 -2.92 -7.16
CA THR A 65 9.26 -2.20 -7.28
C THR A 65 10.33 -3.10 -7.87
N PHE A 66 10.54 -4.29 -7.30
CA PHE A 66 11.50 -5.26 -7.81
C PHE A 66 11.18 -5.73 -9.23
N ALA A 67 9.90 -5.95 -9.56
CA ALA A 67 9.46 -6.29 -10.90
C ALA A 67 9.86 -5.21 -11.90
N THR A 68 9.73 -3.92 -11.55
CA THR A 68 10.16 -2.84 -12.44
C THR A 68 11.68 -2.72 -12.57
N LEU A 69 12.45 -2.95 -11.50
CA LEU A 69 13.91 -3.00 -11.58
C LEU A 69 14.36 -4.19 -12.46
N ALA A 70 13.67 -5.32 -12.39
CA ALA A 70 13.95 -6.48 -13.24
C ALA A 70 13.61 -6.19 -14.70
N ALA A 71 12.45 -5.60 -14.98
CA ALA A 71 11.99 -5.27 -16.34
C ALA A 71 12.88 -4.24 -17.04
N ARG A 72 13.52 -3.34 -16.28
CA ARG A 72 14.47 -2.34 -16.80
C ARG A 72 15.93 -2.84 -16.85
N SER A 73 16.16 -4.12 -16.57
CA SER A 73 17.49 -4.73 -16.43
C SER A 73 18.39 -4.07 -15.37
N GLU A 74 17.84 -3.22 -14.49
CA GLU A 74 18.58 -2.59 -13.40
C GLU A 74 19.06 -3.64 -12.40
N MET A 75 18.28 -4.69 -12.14
CA MET A 75 18.72 -5.81 -11.31
C MET A 75 19.92 -6.54 -11.90
N VAL A 76 19.97 -6.70 -13.22
CA VAL A 76 21.08 -7.36 -13.93
C VAL A 76 22.32 -6.47 -13.88
N ALA A 77 22.18 -5.17 -14.11
CA ALA A 77 23.27 -4.20 -14.02
C ALA A 77 23.87 -4.13 -12.60
N LEU A 78 23.03 -4.11 -11.56
CA LEU A 78 23.48 -4.12 -10.16
C LEU A 78 24.26 -5.40 -9.82
N ARG A 79 23.78 -6.57 -10.25
CA ARG A 79 24.47 -7.84 -10.07
C ARG A 79 25.81 -7.88 -10.82
N ALA A 80 25.84 -7.39 -12.06
CA ALA A 80 27.06 -7.31 -12.87
C ALA A 80 28.11 -6.37 -12.26
N ALA A 81 27.67 -5.32 -11.56
CA ALA A 81 28.53 -4.44 -10.78
C ALA A 81 29.00 -5.04 -9.43
N GLY A 82 28.78 -6.34 -9.20
CA GLY A 82 29.20 -7.03 -7.98
C GLY A 82 28.30 -6.80 -6.75
N MET A 83 27.10 -6.25 -6.93
CA MET A 83 26.16 -6.09 -5.82
C MET A 83 25.50 -7.43 -5.48
N SER A 84 25.73 -7.93 -4.27
CA SER A 84 25.06 -9.12 -3.76
C SER A 84 23.61 -8.81 -3.37
N ALA A 85 22.73 -9.81 -3.44
CA ALA A 85 21.35 -9.69 -3.01
C ALA A 85 21.24 -9.26 -1.54
N ALA A 86 22.12 -9.78 -0.67
CA ALA A 86 22.17 -9.39 0.74
C ALA A 86 22.47 -7.89 0.93
N ARG A 87 23.38 -7.33 0.12
CA ARG A 87 23.71 -5.89 0.17
C ARG A 87 22.53 -5.02 -0.30
N LEU A 88 21.77 -5.50 -1.29
CA LEU A 88 20.55 -4.84 -1.73
C LEU A 88 19.46 -4.87 -0.64
N MET A 89 19.28 -6.00 0.03
CA MET A 89 18.36 -6.15 1.17
C MET A 89 18.73 -5.20 2.32
N LEU A 90 20.02 -5.09 2.66
CA LEU A 90 20.51 -4.12 3.66
C LEU A 90 20.18 -2.67 3.30
N ARG A 91 20.16 -2.31 2.02
CA ARG A 91 19.75 -0.95 1.59
C ARG A 91 18.25 -0.71 1.73
N LEU A 92 17.44 -1.76 1.79
CA LEU A 92 16.00 -1.68 2.05
C LEU A 92 15.68 -1.71 3.55
N ALA A 93 16.62 -2.16 4.39
CA ALA A 93 16.46 -2.20 5.85
C ALA A 93 15.95 -0.89 6.47
N PRO A 94 16.47 0.32 6.15
CA PRO A 94 15.94 1.55 6.74
C PRO A 94 14.47 1.81 6.39
N LEU A 95 14.03 1.42 5.19
CA LEU A 95 12.62 1.52 4.81
C LEU A 95 11.77 0.52 5.61
N ALA A 96 12.24 -0.72 5.74
CA ALA A 96 11.55 -1.75 6.52
C ALA A 96 11.44 -1.35 8.01
N LEU A 97 12.51 -0.80 8.58
CA LEU A 97 12.51 -0.29 9.95
C LEU A 97 11.60 0.93 10.12
N ALA A 98 11.54 1.83 9.14
CA ALA A 98 10.62 2.97 9.18
C ALA A 98 9.15 2.53 9.14
N LEU A 99 8.82 1.49 8.35
CA LEU A 99 7.48 0.92 8.30
C LEU A 99 7.13 0.19 9.60
N ALA A 100 8.05 -0.64 10.11
CA ALA A 100 7.88 -1.34 11.39
C ALA A 100 7.72 -0.37 12.56
N GLY A 101 8.50 0.72 12.58
CA GLY A 101 8.38 1.77 13.60
C GLY A 101 7.09 2.57 13.51
N ALA A 102 6.46 2.62 12.33
CA ALA A 102 5.14 3.22 12.13
C ALA A 102 3.98 2.29 12.51
N GLY A 103 4.26 1.04 12.89
CA GLY A 103 3.27 0.06 13.32
C GLY A 103 2.79 -0.88 12.21
N TYR A 104 3.50 -0.95 11.07
CA TYR A 104 3.13 -1.76 9.90
C TYR A 104 4.08 -2.94 9.64
#